data_AF-A0A4Q1F858-F1
#
_entry.id   AF-A0A4Q1F858-F1
#
_cell.length_a   1.000
_cell.length_b   1.000
_cell.length_c   1.000
_cell.angle_alpha   90.00
_cell.angle_beta   90.00
_cell.angle_gamma   90.00
#
_symmetry.space_group_name_H-M   'P 1'
#
loop_
_entity.id
_entity.type
_entity.pdbx_description
1 polymer ?
#
loop_
_entity_poly.entity_id
_entity_poly.type
_entity_poly.pdbx_seq_one_letter_code
_entity_poly.pdbx_strand_id
1 'polypeptide(L)'
;MSKVNLFILVPEKNPVFNWINNIDTLIEENHIQDYLRNLDMYKKSINHEKYDGFYDKNTLLELANQIKILEDSYPKPTLRTLQLLFSDFFDWREECTHSIKNNYSIFSTLTEDHTFCEIAQRKHNNVDQNFAILNHQAIKIRNEIEIRINTTNRIFRILDNVDELIVYFCENRIPTRNFQAIPKHNIPKPIRRRGELISPLYCDEKNATEILKTAIGLNSKELFGYDKSKNMVIIFKYENDTPQNQFHGYHVAIESEEIPEEIRKRIKHLLQNQKT
;
A
#
# COMPACT_ATOMS: atom_id res chain seq x y z
N MET A 1 14.22 -4.40 9.17
CA MET A 1 13.11 -3.43 9.17
C MET A 1 13.25 -2.52 7.96
N SER A 2 12.16 -2.34 7.24
CA SER A 2 12.05 -1.37 6.14
C SER A 2 12.19 0.07 6.66
N LYS A 3 12.47 1.01 5.76
CA LYS A 3 12.42 2.45 6.09
C LYS A 3 11.04 3.07 5.89
N VAL A 4 10.08 2.29 5.38
CA VAL A 4 8.70 2.70 5.20
C VAL A 4 7.82 1.81 6.06
N ASN A 5 6.99 2.42 6.89
CA ASN A 5 6.10 1.75 7.82
C ASN A 5 4.65 2.15 7.50
N LEU A 6 3.75 1.17 7.48
CA LEU A 6 2.34 1.37 7.23
C LEU A 6 1.52 0.78 8.39
N PHE A 7 0.76 1.62 9.08
CA PHE A 7 -0.16 1.19 10.13
C PHE A 7 -1.56 1.10 9.55
N ILE A 8 -2.18 -0.07 9.61
CA ILE A 8 -3.59 -0.23 9.24
C ILE A 8 -4.44 -0.01 10.46
N LEU A 9 -5.36 0.95 10.37
CA LEU A 9 -6.43 1.11 11.35
C LEU A 9 -7.67 0.40 10.87
N VAL A 10 -8.29 -0.35 11.78
CA VAL A 10 -9.60 -0.97 11.62
C VAL A 10 -10.58 -0.35 12.64
N PRO A 11 -11.91 -0.35 12.38
CA PRO A 11 -12.89 0.20 13.30
C PRO A 11 -12.86 -0.46 14.67
N GLU A 12 -13.16 0.30 15.72
CA GLU A 12 -13.12 -0.15 17.12
C GLU A 12 -14.50 -0.52 17.63
N LYS A 13 -14.59 -1.47 18.56
CA LYS A 13 -15.84 -1.71 19.28
C LYS A 13 -15.99 -0.73 20.45
N ASN A 14 -17.11 -0.02 20.51
CA ASN A 14 -17.37 1.01 21.55
C ASN A 14 -16.25 2.06 21.64
N PRO A 15 -15.97 2.80 20.55
CA PRO A 15 -14.86 3.75 20.53
C PRO A 15 -15.02 4.83 21.61
N VAL A 16 -13.91 5.13 22.30
CA VAL A 16 -13.85 6.21 23.30
C VAL A 16 -14.02 7.58 22.65
N PHE A 17 -13.52 7.71 21.42
CA PHE A 17 -13.52 8.97 20.68
C PHE A 17 -14.59 9.00 19.58
N ASN A 18 -15.32 10.12 19.48
CA ASN A 18 -16.40 10.28 18.49
C ASN A 18 -15.93 10.31 17.03
N TRP A 19 -14.63 10.54 16.80
CA TRP A 19 -13.99 10.55 15.48
C TRP A 19 -13.46 9.19 15.06
N ILE A 20 -13.49 8.20 15.95
CA ILE A 20 -13.28 6.78 15.61
C ILE A 20 -14.64 6.18 15.27
N ASN A 21 -14.69 5.37 14.23
CA ASN A 21 -15.89 4.67 13.81
C ASN A 21 -16.09 3.41 14.65
N ASN A 22 -17.34 3.17 15.03
CA ASN A 22 -17.71 1.95 15.70
C ASN A 22 -17.82 0.82 14.67
N ILE A 23 -17.24 -0.33 14.99
CA ILE A 23 -17.33 -1.57 14.22
C ILE A 23 -18.76 -2.03 13.95
N ASP A 24 -19.71 -1.61 14.78
CA ASP A 24 -21.14 -1.82 14.60
C ASP A 24 -21.68 -1.15 13.32
N THR A 25 -20.87 -0.48 12.50
CA THR A 25 -21.29 -0.10 11.13
C THR A 25 -21.19 -1.27 10.14
N LEU A 26 -20.46 -2.34 10.48
CA LEU A 26 -20.24 -3.53 9.66
C LEU A 26 -21.20 -4.67 10.06
N ILE A 27 -22.51 -4.41 10.04
CA ILE A 27 -23.54 -5.38 10.47
C ILE A 27 -24.01 -6.27 9.31
N GLU A 28 -23.89 -5.79 8.07
CA GLU A 28 -24.40 -6.48 6.90
C GLU A 28 -23.30 -7.26 6.18
N GLU A 29 -23.63 -8.46 5.68
CA GLU A 29 -22.70 -9.31 4.94
C GLU A 29 -22.07 -8.58 3.75
N ASN A 30 -22.87 -7.84 2.97
CA ASN A 30 -22.37 -7.07 1.83
C ASN A 30 -21.31 -6.04 2.25
N HIS A 31 -21.51 -5.35 3.38
CA HIS A 31 -20.53 -4.38 3.89
C HIS A 31 -19.22 -5.06 4.30
N ILE A 32 -19.28 -6.26 4.88
CA ILE A 32 -18.08 -7.03 5.23
C ILE A 32 -17.36 -7.52 3.98
N GLN A 33 -18.09 -8.01 2.98
CA GLN A 33 -17.48 -8.43 1.72
C GLN A 33 -16.82 -7.26 1.00
N ASP A 34 -17.44 -6.08 0.98
CA ASP A 34 -16.85 -4.85 0.43
C ASP A 34 -15.62 -4.41 1.24
N TYR A 35 -15.70 -4.47 2.57
CA TYR A 35 -14.58 -4.18 3.47
C TYR A 35 -13.36 -5.06 3.16
N LEU A 36 -13.54 -6.39 3.16
CA LEU A 36 -12.44 -7.32 2.86
C LEU A 36 -11.91 -7.18 1.43
N ARG A 37 -12.79 -6.94 0.45
CA ARG A 37 -12.37 -6.71 -0.94
C ARG A 37 -11.50 -5.47 -1.05
N ASN A 38 -11.86 -4.38 -0.37
CA ASN A 38 -11.08 -3.15 -0.35
C ASN A 38 -9.72 -3.36 0.33
N LEU A 39 -9.66 -4.11 1.42
CA LEU A 39 -8.39 -4.46 2.07
C LEU A 39 -7.48 -5.30 1.17
N ASP A 40 -8.04 -6.31 0.49
CA ASP A 40 -7.32 -7.11 -0.49
C ASP A 40 -6.80 -6.24 -1.66
N MET A 41 -7.59 -5.28 -2.12
CA MET A 41 -7.16 -4.30 -3.12
C MET A 41 -5.99 -3.45 -2.64
N TYR A 42 -6.03 -2.94 -1.40
CA TYR A 42 -4.89 -2.21 -0.81
C TYR A 42 -3.64 -3.09 -0.80
N LYS A 43 -3.74 -4.29 -0.24
CA LYS A 43 -2.61 -5.21 -0.13
C LYS A 43 -2.00 -5.57 -1.48
N LYS A 44 -2.83 -5.90 -2.47
CA LYS A 44 -2.39 -6.18 -3.85
C LYS A 44 -1.77 -4.95 -4.52
N SER A 45 -2.25 -3.74 -4.21
CA SER A 45 -1.71 -2.52 -4.80
C SER A 45 -0.25 -2.26 -4.41
N ILE A 46 0.16 -2.70 -3.21
CA ILE A 46 1.51 -2.43 -2.66
C ILE A 46 2.33 -3.69 -2.36
N ASN A 47 1.88 -4.88 -2.76
CA ASN A 47 2.57 -6.16 -2.50
C ASN A 47 4.03 -6.23 -2.99
N HIS A 48 4.37 -5.42 -3.98
CA HIS A 48 5.70 -5.33 -4.59
C HIS A 48 6.56 -4.22 -3.97
N GLU A 49 6.00 -3.45 -3.02
CA GLU A 49 6.69 -2.42 -2.26
C GLU A 49 7.44 -3.00 -1.06
N LYS A 50 8.49 -2.31 -0.65
CA LYS A 50 9.26 -2.68 0.55
C LYS A 50 8.78 -1.84 1.74
N TYR A 51 8.00 -2.43 2.63
CA TYR A 51 7.51 -1.79 3.85
C TYR A 51 7.34 -2.79 5.00
N ASP A 52 7.32 -2.27 6.22
CA ASP A 52 6.88 -3.03 7.39
C ASP A 52 5.42 -2.62 7.68
N GLY A 53 4.51 -3.59 7.71
CA GLY A 53 3.10 -3.38 7.97
C GLY A 53 2.76 -3.67 9.44
N PHE A 54 1.98 -2.82 10.09
CA PHE A 54 1.57 -2.99 11.49
C PHE A 54 0.06 -2.94 11.66
N TYR A 55 -0.46 -3.69 12.62
CA TYR A 55 -1.86 -3.67 13.04
C TYR A 55 -1.99 -3.88 14.55
N ASP A 56 -3.15 -3.51 15.10
CA ASP A 56 -3.53 -3.80 16.48
C ASP A 56 -4.29 -5.13 16.54
N LYS A 57 -3.70 -6.15 17.18
CA LYS A 57 -4.36 -7.45 17.35
C LYS A 57 -5.63 -7.41 18.19
N ASN A 58 -5.73 -6.52 19.17
CA ASN A 58 -6.94 -6.41 19.98
C ASN A 58 -8.11 -5.90 19.13
N THR A 59 -7.90 -4.83 18.35
CA THR A 59 -8.94 -4.30 17.46
C THR A 59 -9.29 -5.30 16.35
N LEU A 60 -8.30 -6.04 15.82
CA LEU A 60 -8.56 -7.10 14.84
C LEU A 60 -9.39 -8.26 15.43
N LEU A 61 -9.16 -8.62 16.70
CA LEU A 61 -9.95 -9.65 17.38
C LEU A 61 -11.40 -9.19 17.60
N GLU A 62 -11.64 -7.92 17.88
CA GLU A 62 -13.00 -7.36 17.95
C GLU A 62 -13.72 -7.48 16.60
N LEU A 63 -13.05 -7.15 15.50
CA LEU A 63 -13.57 -7.36 14.14
C LEU A 63 -13.86 -8.81 13.82
N ALA A 64 -12.92 -9.70 14.14
CA ALA A 64 -13.09 -11.13 13.96
C ALA A 64 -14.31 -11.66 14.73
N ASN A 65 -14.53 -11.19 15.96
CA ASN A 65 -15.68 -11.58 16.76
C ASN A 65 -17.00 -11.08 16.16
N GLN A 66 -17.03 -9.85 15.63
CA GLN A 66 -18.20 -9.32 14.95
C GLN A 66 -18.55 -10.12 13.69
N ILE A 67 -17.55 -10.46 12.88
CA ILE A 67 -17.73 -11.31 11.69
C ILE A 67 -18.24 -12.69 12.11
N LYS A 68 -17.69 -13.27 13.18
CA LYS A 68 -18.09 -14.60 13.67
C LYS A 68 -19.57 -14.65 14.08
N ILE A 69 -20.07 -13.62 14.76
CA ILE A 69 -21.49 -13.53 15.15
C ILE A 69 -22.39 -13.56 13.91
N LEU A 70 -21.94 -12.98 12.80
CA LEU A 70 -22.69 -12.97 11.53
C LEU A 70 -22.55 -14.29 10.76
N GLU A 71 -21.42 -14.98 10.88
CA GLU A 71 -21.14 -16.26 10.22
C GLU A 71 -21.80 -17.48 10.90
N ASP A 72 -22.50 -17.34 12.03
CA ASP A 72 -23.12 -18.46 12.78
C ASP A 72 -24.14 -19.28 11.94
N SER A 73 -24.47 -18.84 10.71
CA SER A 73 -25.38 -19.53 9.77
C SER A 73 -24.71 -20.21 8.55
N TYR A 74 -23.40 -20.05 8.32
CA TYR A 74 -22.71 -20.51 7.08
C TYR A 74 -21.23 -20.92 7.34
N PRO A 75 -20.50 -21.55 6.38
CA PRO A 75 -19.05 -21.79 6.56
C PRO A 75 -18.29 -20.50 6.90
N LYS A 76 -17.06 -20.62 7.41
CA LYS A 76 -16.23 -19.52 7.96
C LYS A 76 -15.18 -18.90 6.98
N PRO A 77 -15.46 -18.66 5.68
CA PRO A 77 -14.44 -18.16 4.78
C PRO A 77 -14.06 -16.71 5.08
N THR A 78 -14.96 -15.89 5.65
CA THR A 78 -14.75 -14.45 5.86
C THR A 78 -13.71 -14.22 6.95
N LEU A 79 -13.82 -14.92 8.08
CA LEU A 79 -12.81 -14.88 9.13
C LEU A 79 -11.45 -15.37 8.64
N ARG A 80 -11.43 -16.45 7.85
CA ARG A 80 -10.18 -16.97 7.26
C ARG A 80 -9.55 -15.97 6.30
N THR A 81 -10.35 -15.32 5.46
CA THR A 81 -9.90 -14.26 4.56
C THR A 81 -9.29 -13.11 5.33
N LEU A 82 -9.94 -12.64 6.41
CA LEU A 82 -9.39 -11.59 7.27
C LEU A 82 -8.02 -11.98 7.83
N GLN A 83 -7.88 -13.20 8.36
CA GLN A 83 -6.61 -13.69 8.89
C GLN A 83 -5.49 -13.74 7.83
N LEU A 84 -5.81 -14.17 6.60
CA LEU A 84 -4.87 -14.18 5.48
C LEU A 84 -4.47 -12.76 5.02
N LEU A 85 -5.36 -11.79 5.17
CA LEU A 85 -5.07 -10.40 4.81
C LEU A 85 -4.08 -9.74 5.78
N PHE A 86 -4.01 -10.19 7.03
CA PHE A 86 -3.07 -9.67 8.04
C PHE A 86 -1.87 -10.59 8.33
N SER A 87 -1.75 -11.75 7.66
CA SER A 87 -0.74 -12.77 8.01
C SER A 87 0.73 -12.36 7.85
N ASP A 88 0.98 -11.32 7.05
CA ASP A 88 2.29 -10.73 6.75
C ASP A 88 2.47 -9.35 7.43
N PHE A 89 1.51 -8.90 8.22
CA PHE A 89 1.62 -7.71 9.07
C PHE A 89 2.09 -8.11 10.47
N PHE A 90 2.83 -7.23 11.11
CA PHE A 90 3.27 -7.37 12.49
C PHE A 90 2.19 -6.87 13.45
N ASP A 91 1.88 -7.67 14.47
CA ASP A 91 1.10 -7.17 15.61
C ASP A 91 1.99 -6.23 16.41
N TRP A 92 1.66 -4.94 16.41
CA TRP A 92 2.48 -3.99 17.14
C TRP A 92 2.45 -4.23 18.65
N ARG A 93 1.44 -4.94 19.19
CA ARG A 93 1.39 -5.28 20.62
C ARG A 93 2.44 -6.30 21.03
N GLU A 94 2.78 -7.23 20.15
CA GLU A 94 3.89 -8.18 20.35
C GLU A 94 5.25 -7.50 20.17
N GLU A 95 5.33 -6.48 19.31
CA GLU A 95 6.52 -5.67 19.06
C GLU A 95 6.44 -4.25 19.67
N CYS A 96 5.83 -4.12 20.84
CA CYS A 96 5.46 -2.82 21.39
C CYS A 96 6.68 -1.92 21.65
N THR A 97 6.64 -0.69 21.11
CA THR A 97 7.66 0.33 21.39
C THR A 97 7.13 1.45 22.27
N HIS A 98 5.80 1.60 22.34
CA HIS A 98 5.06 2.53 23.18
C HIS A 98 5.61 2.54 24.61
N SER A 99 6.04 3.74 25.05
CA SER A 99 6.52 3.97 26.41
C SER A 99 5.47 4.66 27.26
N ILE A 100 5.09 4.03 28.38
CA ILE A 100 4.23 4.60 29.43
C ILE A 100 4.83 5.85 30.12
N LYS A 101 6.11 6.16 29.86
CA LYS A 101 6.77 7.35 30.40
C LYS A 101 6.49 8.61 29.59
N ASN A 102 6.01 8.45 28.36
CA ASN A 102 5.70 9.55 27.46
C ASN A 102 4.22 9.87 27.53
N ASN A 103 3.90 11.16 27.47
CA ASN A 103 2.53 11.63 27.42
C ASN A 103 2.13 11.81 25.96
N TYR A 104 1.12 11.07 25.52
CA TYR A 104 0.56 11.21 24.17
C TYR A 104 -0.74 11.98 24.23
N SER A 105 -0.94 12.87 23.26
CA SER A 105 -2.23 13.53 23.08
C SER A 105 -2.61 13.69 21.63
N ILE A 106 -3.90 13.53 21.37
CA ILE A 106 -4.53 13.64 20.06
C ILE A 106 -5.69 14.63 20.23
N PHE A 107 -5.70 15.71 19.44
CA PHE A 107 -6.64 16.84 19.62
C PHE A 107 -6.74 17.32 21.08
N SER A 108 -5.58 17.48 21.73
CA SER A 108 -5.46 17.91 23.14
C SER A 108 -6.06 16.94 24.17
N THR A 109 -6.48 15.74 23.76
CA THR A 109 -6.95 14.69 24.67
C THR A 109 -5.82 13.72 24.95
N LEU A 110 -5.53 13.48 26.23
CA LEU A 110 -4.55 12.46 26.63
C LEU A 110 -5.02 11.09 26.14
N THR A 111 -4.09 10.32 25.58
CA THR A 111 -4.39 9.00 25.01
C THR A 111 -3.31 8.02 25.45
N GLU A 112 -3.73 6.82 25.84
CA GLU A 112 -2.87 5.73 26.27
C GLU A 112 -3.26 4.45 25.53
N ASP A 113 -2.31 3.52 25.38
CA ASP A 113 -2.49 2.19 24.79
C ASP A 113 -3.27 2.14 23.45
N HIS A 114 -2.96 3.09 22.55
CA HIS A 114 -3.59 3.18 21.23
C HIS A 114 -2.54 3.06 20.13
N THR A 115 -2.94 2.54 18.96
CA THR A 115 -2.14 2.54 17.72
C THR A 115 -1.52 3.92 17.40
N PHE A 116 -2.19 5.03 17.73
CA PHE A 116 -1.65 6.38 17.57
C PHE A 116 -0.47 6.68 18.50
N CYS A 117 -0.47 6.15 19.72
CA CYS A 117 0.66 6.25 20.63
C CYS A 117 1.86 5.45 20.11
N GLU A 118 1.60 4.24 19.61
CA GLU A 118 2.63 3.37 19.03
C GLU A 118 3.31 3.99 17.79
N ILE A 119 2.53 4.44 16.80
CA ILE A 119 3.10 5.07 15.60
C ILE A 119 3.86 6.36 15.93
N ALA A 120 3.38 7.14 16.90
CA ALA A 120 4.07 8.32 17.40
C ALA A 120 5.41 7.98 18.07
N GLN A 121 5.44 6.94 18.89
CA GLN A 121 6.64 6.48 19.56
C GLN A 121 7.66 5.92 18.58
N ARG A 122 7.24 5.12 17.59
CA ARG A 122 8.16 4.62 16.55
C ARG A 122 8.77 5.74 15.73
N LYS A 123 7.98 6.74 15.33
CA LYS A 123 8.49 7.92 14.63
C LYS A 123 9.39 8.78 15.51
N HIS A 124 9.12 8.84 16.81
CA HIS A 124 10.02 9.51 17.76
C HIS A 124 11.38 8.81 17.85
N ASN A 125 11.40 7.47 17.85
CA ASN A 125 12.62 6.69 17.93
C ASN A 125 13.38 6.58 16.59
N ASN A 126 12.68 6.73 15.46
CA ASN A 126 13.23 6.49 14.12
C ASN A 126 12.92 7.66 13.17
N VAL A 127 13.65 8.76 13.30
CA VAL A 127 13.38 10.01 12.56
C VAL A 127 13.61 9.86 11.05
N ASP A 128 14.50 8.96 10.62
CA ASP A 128 14.84 8.72 9.21
C ASP A 128 13.88 7.74 8.49
N GLN A 129 12.79 7.32 9.16
CA GLN A 129 11.81 6.41 8.60
C GLN A 129 10.49 7.13 8.26
N ASN A 130 9.83 6.65 7.22
CA ASN A 130 8.54 7.13 6.77
C ASN A 130 7.41 6.34 7.44
N PHE A 131 6.38 7.05 7.88
CA PHE A 131 5.22 6.49 8.58
C PHE A 131 3.93 7.05 7.99
N ALA A 132 3.00 6.16 7.64
CA ALA A 132 1.66 6.51 7.23
C ALA A 132 0.62 5.59 7.87
N ILE A 133 -0.62 6.05 7.84
CA ILE A 133 -1.78 5.39 8.40
C ILE A 133 -2.72 5.05 7.25
N LEU A 134 -2.99 3.76 7.03
CA LEU A 134 -4.07 3.31 6.16
C LEU A 134 -5.36 3.29 6.98
N ASN A 135 -6.24 4.23 6.73
CA ASN A 135 -7.54 4.31 7.37
C ASN A 135 -8.53 3.40 6.65
N HIS A 136 -8.69 2.18 7.15
CA HIS A 136 -9.65 1.25 6.60
C HIS A 136 -11.01 1.39 7.32
N GLN A 137 -11.69 2.51 7.06
CA GLN A 137 -12.97 2.90 7.69
C GLN A 137 -12.91 3.05 9.22
N ALA A 138 -11.72 3.16 9.81
CA ALA A 138 -11.54 3.22 11.26
C ALA A 138 -11.81 4.60 11.84
N ILE A 139 -11.49 5.67 11.11
CA ILE A 139 -11.58 7.05 11.60
C ILE A 139 -12.29 7.97 10.60
N LYS A 140 -12.88 9.04 11.11
CA LYS A 140 -13.57 10.09 10.33
C LYS A 140 -12.62 11.19 9.84
N ILE A 141 -11.40 11.24 10.40
CA ILE A 141 -10.37 12.22 10.05
C ILE A 141 -9.78 11.85 8.69
N ARG A 142 -9.51 12.88 7.88
CA ARG A 142 -8.98 12.76 6.52
C ARG A 142 -7.65 13.49 6.43
N ASN A 143 -6.84 13.12 5.43
CA ASN A 143 -5.56 13.73 5.04
C ASN A 143 -4.41 13.53 6.05
N GLU A 144 -4.53 14.07 7.26
CA GLU A 144 -3.47 14.02 8.27
C GLU A 144 -4.01 14.05 9.70
N ILE A 145 -3.21 13.50 10.61
CA ILE A 145 -3.45 13.58 12.05
C ILE A 145 -2.19 14.04 12.77
N GLU A 146 -2.36 14.98 13.68
CA GLU A 146 -1.32 15.46 14.57
C GLU A 146 -1.40 14.72 15.90
N ILE A 147 -0.28 14.10 16.27
CA ILE A 147 -0.12 13.39 17.54
C ILE A 147 1.03 14.04 18.28
N ARG A 148 0.76 14.51 19.49
CA ARG A 148 1.77 15.11 20.35
C ARG A 148 2.34 14.06 21.29
N ILE A 149 3.67 13.92 21.29
CA ILE A 149 4.44 13.13 22.24
C ILE A 149 5.24 14.08 23.12
N ASN A 150 4.95 14.13 24.42
CA ASN A 150 5.48 15.09 25.38
C ASN A 150 5.26 16.55 24.92
N THR A 151 6.30 17.21 24.44
CA THR A 151 6.28 18.59 23.93
C THR A 151 6.42 18.67 22.41
N THR A 152 6.52 17.53 21.73
CA THR A 152 6.82 17.46 20.30
C THR A 152 5.60 17.00 19.52
N ASN A 153 5.25 17.72 18.46
CA ASN A 153 4.16 17.34 17.57
C ASN A 153 4.70 16.51 16.40
N ARG A 154 3.93 15.50 16.01
CA ARG A 154 4.20 14.61 14.88
C ARG A 154 2.97 14.53 13.99
N ILE A 155 3.15 14.83 12.71
CA ILE A 155 2.10 14.75 11.70
C ILE A 155 2.24 13.41 10.98
N PHE A 156 1.11 12.75 10.76
CA PHE A 156 0.99 11.48 10.04
C PHE A 156 -0.01 11.62 8.91
N ARG A 157 0.40 11.19 7.72
CA ARG A 157 -0.51 11.12 6.56
C ARG A 157 -1.50 9.97 6.77
N ILE A 158 -2.77 10.27 6.53
CA ILE A 158 -3.86 9.31 6.47
C ILE A 158 -4.09 8.98 4.99
N LEU A 159 -4.19 7.69 4.69
CA LEU A 159 -4.41 7.13 3.37
C LEU A 159 -5.77 6.44 3.39
N ASP A 160 -6.68 6.88 2.53
CA ASP A 160 -8.09 6.45 2.54
C ASP A 160 -8.48 5.62 1.32
N ASN A 161 -7.64 5.60 0.28
CA ASN A 161 -7.89 4.91 -0.98
C ASN A 161 -6.59 4.42 -1.65
N VAL A 162 -6.75 3.63 -2.73
CA VAL A 162 -5.63 2.97 -3.42
C VAL A 162 -4.73 4.00 -4.09
N ASP A 163 -5.30 5.08 -4.62
CA ASP A 163 -4.53 6.10 -5.32
C ASP A 163 -3.62 6.86 -4.35
N GLU A 164 -4.13 7.25 -3.18
CA GLU A 164 -3.32 7.86 -2.12
C GLU A 164 -2.22 6.94 -1.62
N LEU A 165 -2.51 5.64 -1.50
CA LEU A 165 -1.54 4.63 -1.11
C LEU A 165 -0.41 4.53 -2.15
N ILE A 166 -0.74 4.48 -3.45
CA ILE A 166 0.23 4.46 -4.55
C ILE A 166 1.07 5.75 -4.56
N VAL A 167 0.44 6.91 -4.39
CA VAL A 167 1.13 8.21 -4.33
C VAL A 167 2.10 8.26 -3.14
N TYR A 168 1.67 7.80 -1.96
CA TYR A 168 2.53 7.74 -0.79
C TYR A 168 3.79 6.90 -1.05
N PHE A 169 3.64 5.71 -1.62
CA PHE A 169 4.80 4.88 -1.97
C PHE A 169 5.65 5.48 -3.09
N CYS A 170 5.05 6.13 -4.09
CA CYS A 170 5.78 6.87 -5.11
C CYS A 170 6.72 7.93 -4.52
N GLU A 171 6.28 8.64 -3.49
CA GLU A 171 7.02 9.72 -2.82
C GLU A 171 8.03 9.22 -1.78
N ASN A 172 7.72 8.10 -1.10
CA ASN A 172 8.42 7.69 0.12
C ASN A 172 9.17 6.36 0.02
N ARG A 173 9.08 5.64 -1.11
CA ARG A 173 9.72 4.33 -1.31
C ARG A 173 11.24 4.43 -1.17
N ILE A 174 11.80 3.50 -0.40
CA ILE A 174 13.24 3.34 -0.24
C ILE A 174 13.61 1.85 -0.45
N PRO A 175 14.46 1.51 -1.44
CA PRO A 175 15.16 2.41 -2.36
C PRO A 175 14.25 3.00 -3.45
N THR A 176 14.61 4.18 -3.96
CA THR A 176 13.95 4.77 -5.13
C THR A 176 14.13 3.87 -6.34
N ARG A 177 13.19 3.88 -7.29
CA ARG A 177 13.33 3.13 -8.55
C ARG A 177 14.03 4.03 -9.57
N ASN A 178 15.11 3.55 -10.15
CA ASN A 178 15.90 4.32 -11.10
C ASN A 178 15.77 3.69 -12.48
N PHE A 179 15.24 4.45 -13.44
CA PHE A 179 15.18 3.98 -14.81
C PHE A 179 16.54 4.15 -15.47
N GLN A 180 16.95 3.14 -16.26
CA GLN A 180 18.14 3.18 -17.09
C GLN A 180 17.77 2.75 -18.51
N ALA A 181 17.96 3.66 -19.47
CA ALA A 181 17.79 3.33 -20.87
C ALA A 181 18.87 2.34 -21.33
N ILE A 182 18.47 1.27 -22.02
CA ILE A 182 19.40 0.31 -22.62
C ILE A 182 19.40 0.48 -24.14
N PRO A 183 20.57 0.61 -24.79
CA PRO A 183 20.66 0.79 -26.24
C PRO A 183 19.91 -0.24 -27.08
N LYS A 184 19.75 -1.48 -26.58
CA LYS A 184 19.05 -2.56 -27.27
C LYS A 184 17.58 -2.23 -27.57
N HIS A 185 16.94 -1.40 -26.75
CA HIS A 185 15.54 -0.99 -26.93
C HIS A 185 15.39 0.31 -27.72
N ASN A 186 16.48 0.94 -28.14
CA ASN A 186 16.47 2.12 -29.01
C ASN A 186 16.38 1.71 -30.50
N ILE A 187 15.28 1.06 -30.84
CA ILE A 187 14.99 0.57 -32.19
C ILE A 187 13.60 1.06 -32.61
N PRO A 188 13.32 1.23 -33.91
CA PRO A 188 12.03 1.78 -34.35
C PRO A 188 10.88 0.76 -34.32
N LYS A 189 11.19 -0.54 -34.32
CA LYS A 189 10.22 -1.64 -34.33
C LYS A 189 10.81 -2.90 -33.70
N PRO A 190 9.98 -3.84 -33.21
CA PRO A 190 10.48 -5.09 -32.65
C PRO A 190 11.34 -5.87 -33.64
N ILE A 191 12.45 -6.43 -33.18
CA ILE A 191 13.36 -7.26 -33.98
C ILE A 191 13.68 -8.57 -33.26
N ARG A 192 13.92 -9.65 -34.02
CA ARG A 192 14.48 -10.88 -33.45
C ARG A 192 15.99 -10.90 -33.60
N ARG A 193 16.73 -11.03 -32.50
CA ARG A 193 18.19 -11.17 -32.49
C ARG A 193 18.57 -12.37 -31.64
N ARG A 194 19.32 -13.32 -32.22
CA ARG A 194 19.75 -14.56 -31.54
C ARG A 194 18.59 -15.33 -30.85
N GLY A 195 17.41 -15.35 -31.48
CA GLY A 195 16.23 -16.04 -30.95
C GLY A 195 15.39 -15.22 -29.95
N GLU A 196 15.88 -14.09 -29.47
CA GLU A 196 15.17 -13.20 -28.54
C GLU A 196 14.38 -12.13 -29.31
N LEU A 197 13.14 -11.86 -28.88
CA LEU A 197 12.36 -10.71 -29.34
C LEU A 197 12.79 -9.48 -28.55
N ILE A 198 13.36 -8.50 -29.24
CA ILE A 198 13.73 -7.21 -28.67
C ILE A 198 12.65 -6.21 -29.05
N SER A 199 11.92 -5.72 -28.05
CA SER A 199 10.88 -4.70 -28.23
C SER A 199 11.43 -3.29 -28.00
N PRO A 200 10.92 -2.27 -28.70
CA PRO A 200 11.39 -0.90 -28.54
C PRO A 200 10.84 -0.22 -27.28
N LEU A 201 11.54 0.82 -26.82
CA LEU A 201 10.99 1.83 -25.91
C LEU A 201 10.62 3.07 -26.75
N TYR A 202 9.33 3.35 -26.88
CA TYR A 202 8.80 4.43 -27.73
C TYR A 202 8.75 5.81 -27.07
N CYS A 203 9.05 5.91 -25.76
CA CYS A 203 9.08 7.17 -25.03
C CYS A 203 10.50 7.53 -24.62
N ASP A 204 10.71 8.80 -24.25
CA ASP A 204 11.98 9.23 -23.69
C ASP A 204 12.20 8.70 -22.26
N GLU A 205 13.43 8.85 -21.78
CA GLU A 205 13.88 8.40 -20.46
C GLU A 205 13.10 9.09 -19.32
N LYS A 206 12.75 10.37 -19.51
CA LYS A 206 12.02 11.15 -18.51
C LYS A 206 10.61 10.58 -18.32
N ASN A 207 9.90 10.33 -19.41
CA ASN A 207 8.56 9.75 -19.36
C ASN A 207 8.59 8.31 -18.80
N ALA A 208 9.58 7.50 -19.19
CA ALA A 208 9.76 6.16 -18.63
C ALA A 208 10.02 6.20 -17.12
N THR A 209 10.81 7.17 -16.65
CA THR A 209 11.08 7.39 -15.22
C THR A 209 9.80 7.74 -14.46
N GLU A 210 8.97 8.66 -14.97
CA GLU A 210 7.71 9.02 -14.31
C GLU A 210 6.72 7.85 -14.26
N ILE A 211 6.65 7.06 -15.33
CA ILE A 211 5.81 5.87 -15.37
C ILE A 211 6.33 4.80 -14.38
N LEU A 212 7.64 4.58 -14.29
CA LEU A 212 8.25 3.60 -13.37
C LEU A 212 7.91 3.88 -11.91
N LYS A 213 7.80 5.15 -11.51
CA LYS A 213 7.49 5.55 -10.13
C LYS A 213 6.14 4.98 -9.66
N THR A 214 5.16 4.90 -10.55
CA THR A 214 3.79 4.42 -10.29
C THR A 214 3.53 3.01 -10.84
N ALA A 215 4.54 2.37 -11.44
CA ALA A 215 4.43 1.02 -11.99
C ALA A 215 4.07 0.00 -10.90
N ILE A 216 3.24 -0.96 -11.28
CA ILE A 216 2.73 -2.03 -10.39
C ILE A 216 3.34 -3.37 -10.76
N GLY A 217 3.46 -4.29 -9.79
CA GLY A 217 3.99 -5.63 -10.03
C GLY A 217 3.25 -6.72 -9.25
N LEU A 218 3.54 -7.97 -9.61
CA LEU A 218 3.28 -9.13 -8.77
C LEU A 218 4.46 -9.40 -7.82
N ASN A 219 5.64 -8.87 -8.16
CA ASN A 219 6.86 -8.91 -7.38
C ASN A 219 7.68 -7.63 -7.66
N SER A 220 8.80 -7.47 -6.97
CA SER A 220 9.66 -6.28 -7.11
C SER A 220 10.60 -6.30 -8.32
N LYS A 221 10.71 -7.42 -9.05
CA LYS A 221 11.66 -7.59 -10.17
C LYS A 221 11.07 -7.23 -11.53
N GLU A 222 9.76 -7.38 -11.68
CA GLU A 222 9.07 -7.05 -12.93
C GLU A 222 7.84 -6.21 -12.63
N LEU A 223 7.85 -5.00 -13.16
CA LEU A 223 6.83 -3.98 -12.94
C LEU A 223 6.23 -3.56 -14.28
N PHE A 224 5.02 -3.01 -14.23
CA PHE A 224 4.22 -2.68 -15.39
C PHE A 224 3.64 -1.29 -15.20
N GLY A 225 3.89 -0.41 -16.17
CA GLY A 225 3.35 0.94 -16.17
C GLY A 225 2.67 1.25 -17.49
N TYR A 226 1.50 1.88 -17.43
CA TYR A 226 0.75 2.21 -18.64
C TYR A 226 1.19 3.57 -19.19
N ASP A 227 1.68 3.56 -20.43
CA ASP A 227 2.02 4.77 -21.17
C ASP A 227 0.80 5.24 -21.97
N LYS A 228 0.07 6.20 -21.41
CA LYS A 228 -1.10 6.81 -22.04
C LYS A 228 -0.79 7.41 -23.41
N SER A 229 0.39 8.01 -23.58
CA SER A 229 0.76 8.69 -24.82
C SER A 229 0.96 7.73 -25.98
N LYS A 230 1.31 6.48 -25.68
CA LYS A 230 1.54 5.42 -26.66
C LYS A 230 0.41 4.40 -26.72
N ASN A 231 -0.54 4.44 -25.78
CA ASN A 231 -1.58 3.41 -25.62
C ASN A 231 -0.97 2.00 -25.49
N MET A 232 0.11 1.89 -24.71
CA MET A 232 0.92 0.69 -24.55
C MET A 232 1.37 0.54 -23.09
N VAL A 233 1.81 -0.66 -22.73
CA VAL A 233 2.38 -0.93 -21.39
C VAL A 233 3.90 -0.99 -21.51
N ILE A 234 4.60 -0.33 -20.60
CA ILE A 234 6.03 -0.52 -20.40
C ILE A 234 6.20 -1.65 -19.39
N ILE A 235 6.92 -2.70 -19.80
CA ILE A 235 7.43 -3.71 -18.87
C ILE A 235 8.77 -3.21 -18.37
N PHE A 236 8.90 -3.04 -17.06
CA PHE A 236 10.14 -2.69 -16.39
C PHE A 236 10.75 -3.91 -15.74
N LYS A 237 11.98 -4.25 -16.13
CA LYS A 237 12.74 -5.37 -15.57
C LYS A 237 13.87 -4.84 -14.72
N TYR A 238 13.94 -5.37 -13.50
CA TYR A 238 15.02 -5.12 -12.57
C TYR A 238 16.33 -5.69 -13.11
N GLU A 239 17.39 -4.88 -13.07
CA GLU A 239 18.72 -5.28 -13.50
C GLU A 239 19.65 -5.57 -12.33
N ASN A 240 19.85 -4.58 -11.45
CA ASN A 240 20.90 -4.63 -10.44
C ASN A 240 20.66 -3.69 -9.25
N ASP A 241 21.43 -3.94 -8.19
CA ASP A 241 21.48 -3.15 -6.96
C ASP A 241 22.57 -2.06 -6.99
N THR A 242 23.27 -1.84 -8.12
CA THR A 242 24.42 -0.92 -8.19
C THR A 242 24.43 -0.19 -9.54
N PRO A 243 24.27 1.16 -9.58
CA PRO A 243 24.26 2.15 -8.49
C PRO A 243 23.00 2.22 -7.58
N GLN A 244 22.06 1.27 -7.70
CA GLN A 244 20.92 0.97 -6.80
C GLN A 244 19.59 0.95 -7.53
N ASN A 245 18.91 -0.20 -7.42
CA ASN A 245 17.53 -0.43 -7.83
C ASN A 245 17.22 0.02 -9.27
N GLN A 246 18.05 -0.47 -10.20
CA GLN A 246 17.98 -0.10 -11.61
C GLN A 246 16.95 -0.95 -12.37
N PHE A 247 16.16 -0.28 -13.19
CA PHE A 247 15.20 -0.89 -14.09
C PHE A 247 15.43 -0.41 -15.51
N HIS A 248 15.35 -1.32 -16.47
CA HIS A 248 15.14 -0.95 -17.86
C HIS A 248 13.72 -1.32 -18.27
N GLY A 249 13.27 -0.83 -19.42
CA GLY A 249 11.96 -1.20 -19.91
C GLY A 249 11.80 -1.08 -21.41
N TYR A 250 10.70 -1.66 -21.87
CA TYR A 250 10.29 -1.69 -23.27
C TYR A 250 8.77 -1.74 -23.36
N HIS A 251 8.22 -1.23 -24.47
CA HIS A 251 6.79 -1.21 -24.69
C HIS A 251 6.29 -2.52 -25.28
N VAL A 252 5.12 -2.95 -24.81
CA VAL A 252 4.32 -4.03 -25.37
C VAL A 252 2.86 -3.58 -25.52
N ALA A 253 2.12 -4.23 -26.41
CA ALA A 253 0.69 -4.01 -26.51
C ALA A 253 -0.01 -4.43 -25.21
N ILE A 254 -1.11 -3.75 -24.84
CA ILE A 254 -1.87 -4.05 -23.61
C ILE A 254 -2.41 -5.50 -23.57
N GLU A 255 -2.64 -6.10 -24.74
CA GLU A 255 -3.09 -7.49 -24.90
C GLU A 255 -1.94 -8.49 -25.04
N SER A 256 -0.67 -8.06 -24.85
CA SER A 256 0.49 -8.95 -24.88
C SER A 256 0.39 -10.02 -23.80
N GLU A 257 0.73 -11.26 -24.15
CA GLU A 257 0.84 -12.40 -23.22
C GLU A 257 1.97 -12.21 -22.19
N GLU A 258 2.91 -11.29 -22.45
CA GLU A 258 3.94 -10.90 -21.47
C GLU A 258 3.36 -10.18 -20.25
N ILE A 259 2.13 -9.66 -20.32
CA ILE A 259 1.47 -8.99 -19.21
C ILE A 259 0.58 -10.03 -18.50
N PRO A 260 0.86 -10.37 -17.22
CA PRO A 260 -0.01 -11.24 -16.45
C PRO A 260 -1.45 -10.70 -16.40
N GLU A 261 -2.43 -11.58 -16.54
CA GLU A 261 -3.85 -11.19 -16.61
C GLU A 261 -4.29 -10.37 -15.38
N GLU A 262 -3.77 -10.68 -14.20
CA GLU A 262 -4.02 -9.91 -12.97
C GLU A 262 -3.53 -8.45 -13.10
N ILE A 263 -2.33 -8.24 -13.64
CA ILE A 263 -1.78 -6.90 -13.88
C ILE A 263 -2.60 -6.17 -14.94
N ARG A 264 -2.98 -6.87 -16.02
CA ARG A 264 -3.82 -6.29 -17.08
C ARG A 264 -5.15 -5.77 -16.52
N LYS A 265 -5.81 -6.55 -15.66
CA LYS A 265 -7.04 -6.15 -14.96
C LYS A 265 -6.82 -4.91 -14.09
N ARG A 266 -5.73 -4.88 -13.32
CA ARG A 266 -5.37 -3.73 -12.47
C ARG A 266 -5.13 -2.46 -13.29
N ILE A 267 -4.39 -2.55 -14.40
CA ILE A 267 -4.17 -1.42 -15.32
C ILE A 267 -5.51 -0.92 -15.88
N LYS A 268 -6.38 -1.82 -16.35
CA LYS A 268 -7.70 -1.46 -16.88
C LYS A 268 -8.56 -0.74 -15.83
N HIS A 269 -8.53 -1.17 -14.57
CA HIS A 269 -9.23 -0.52 -13.46
C HIS A 269 -8.69 0.90 -13.18
N LEU A 270 -7.36 1.06 -13.11
CA LEU A 270 -6.71 2.36 -12.91
C LEU A 270 -7.04 3.36 -14.04
N LEU A 271 -7.24 2.88 -15.27
CA LEU A 271 -7.64 3.73 -16.40
C LEU A 271 -9.10 4.15 -16.38
N GLN A 272 -9.98 3.39 -15.71
CA GLN A 272 -11.39 3.72 -15.57
C GLN A 272 -11.61 4.80 -14.50
N ASN A 273 -10.89 4.71 -13.38
CA ASN A 273 -11.01 5.66 -12.27
C ASN A 273 -10.42 7.06 -12.58
N GLN A 274 -9.64 7.20 -13.65
CA GLN A 274 -9.09 8.48 -14.10
C GLN A 274 -10.01 9.25 -15.09
N LYS A 275 -11.19 8.69 -15.40
CA LYS A 275 -12.20 9.30 -16.29
C LYS A 275 -13.39 9.91 -15.53
N THR A 276 -13.38 9.84 -14.21
CA THR A 276 -14.34 10.43 -13.27
C THR A 276 -13.69 11.54 -12.49
#